data_AF-A0A5B7H9H3-F1
#
_entry.id   AF-A0A5B7H9H3-F1
#
_cell.length_a   1.000
_cell.length_b   1.000
_cell.length_c   1.000
_cell.angle_alpha   90.00
_cell.angle_beta   90.00
_cell.angle_gamma   90.00
#
_symmetry.space_group_name_H-M   'P 1'
#
loop_
_entity.id
_entity.type
_entity.pdbx_description
1 polymer ?
#
loop_
_entity_poly.entity_id
_entity_poly.type
_entity_poly.pdbx_seq_one_letter_code
_entity_poly.pdbx_strand_id
1 'polypeptide(L)'
;MNEEDALKLYVLLNKYDVTTFVRDPARLPQELSSKVTVKTGDVLDSKAVDEAVQDQDAVVILLGTRNDLTFNFREKSAVPERFYPILEDHERMLEVLKASDLEWVAVLPPHITESA
;
A
#
# COMPACT_ATOMS: atom_id res chain seq x y z
N MET A 1 0.42 7.99 -9.64
CA MET A 1 1.39 6.99 -9.18
C MET A 1 2.75 7.58 -9.48
N ASN A 2 3.73 7.53 -8.57
CA ASN A 2 5.08 8.00 -8.88
C ASN A 2 5.86 6.90 -9.64
N GLU A 3 7.07 7.19 -10.15
CA GLU A 3 7.88 6.21 -10.89
C GLU A 3 8.26 4.97 -10.06
N GLU A 4 8.36 5.12 -8.74
CA GLU A 4 8.68 4.02 -7.81
C GLU A 4 7.52 3.04 -7.63
N ASP A 5 6.30 3.55 -7.46
CA ASP A 5 5.08 2.75 -7.42
C ASP A 5 4.90 1.95 -8.72
N ALA A 6 5.29 2.55 -9.85
CA ALA A 6 5.29 1.92 -11.16
C ALA A 6 6.31 0.77 -11.24
N LEU A 7 7.50 0.95 -10.65
CA LEU A 7 8.56 -0.07 -10.59
C LEU A 7 8.16 -1.26 -9.70
N LYS A 8 7.55 -1.00 -8.53
CA LYS A 8 7.01 -2.04 -7.63
C LYS A 8 5.97 -2.89 -8.34
N LEU A 9 5.05 -2.24 -9.06
CA LEU A 9 4.04 -2.91 -9.85
C LEU A 9 4.64 -3.68 -11.04
N TYR A 10 5.69 -3.14 -11.68
CA TYR A 10 6.41 -3.80 -12.76
C TYR A 10 7.09 -5.10 -12.32
N VAL A 11 7.69 -5.15 -11.13
CA VAL A 11 8.30 -6.38 -10.59
C VAL A 11 7.25 -7.47 -10.41
N LEU A 12 6.06 -7.12 -9.89
CA LEU A 12 4.96 -8.07 -9.73
C LEU A 12 4.46 -8.60 -11.07
N LEU A 13 4.28 -7.71 -12.05
CA LEU A 13 3.77 -8.03 -13.37
C LEU A 13 4.58 -9.04 -14.18
N ASN A 14 5.87 -9.21 -13.87
CA ASN A 14 6.70 -10.19 -14.59
C ASN A 14 6.45 -11.64 -14.13
N LYS A 15 5.71 -11.86 -13.04
CA LYS A 15 5.51 -13.20 -12.45
C LYS A 15 4.09 -13.50 -12.00
N TYR A 16 3.24 -12.49 -11.83
CA TYR A 16 1.91 -12.62 -11.26
C TYR A 16 0.86 -11.97 -12.16
N ASP A 17 -0.36 -12.49 -12.11
CA ASP A 17 -1.54 -11.77 -12.58
C ASP A 17 -1.91 -10.74 -11.49
N VAL A 18 -1.98 -9.47 -11.86
CA VAL A 18 -2.05 -8.38 -10.89
C VAL A 18 -3.34 -7.58 -11.06
N THR A 19 -4.10 -7.50 -9.97
CA THR A 19 -5.20 -6.55 -9.83
C THR A 19 -4.72 -5.31 -9.08
N THR A 20 -4.93 -4.12 -9.66
CA THR A 20 -4.69 -2.83 -9.01
C THR A 20 -6.00 -2.24 -8.54
N PHE A 21 -6.08 -1.85 -7.27
CA PHE A 21 -7.23 -1.19 -6.69
C PHE A 21 -6.93 0.31 -6.50
N VAL A 22 -7.58 1.17 -7.29
CA VAL A 22 -7.24 2.60 -7.37
C VAL A 22 -8.47 3.49 -7.31
N ARG A 23 -8.35 4.65 -6.66
CA ARG A 23 -9.43 5.67 -6.65
C ARG A 23 -9.59 6.37 -8.00
N ASP A 24 -8.46 6.61 -8.68
CA ASP A 24 -8.41 7.33 -9.94
C ASP A 24 -7.48 6.58 -10.92
N PRO A 25 -8.05 5.90 -11.93
CA PRO A 25 -7.29 5.17 -12.94
C PRO A 25 -6.33 6.05 -13.75
N ALA A 26 -6.61 7.34 -13.90
CA ALA A 26 -5.73 8.26 -14.63
C ALA A 26 -4.36 8.44 -13.96
N ARG A 27 -4.23 8.06 -12.69
CA ARG A 27 -2.97 8.08 -11.95
C ARG A 27 -2.10 6.86 -12.25
N LEU A 28 -2.61 5.84 -12.95
CA LEU A 28 -1.84 4.68 -13.36
C LEU A 28 -1.08 5.00 -14.66
N PRO A 29 0.23 4.71 -14.78
CA PRO A 29 0.95 4.84 -16.03
C PRO A 29 0.29 3.99 -17.12
N GLN A 30 0.16 4.56 -18.32
CA GLN A 30 -0.49 3.92 -19.46
C GLN A 30 0.17 2.58 -19.84
N GLU A 31 1.48 2.47 -19.62
CA GLU A 31 2.28 1.27 -19.86
C GLU A 31 1.91 0.10 -18.95
N LEU A 32 1.36 0.40 -17.76
CA LEU A 32 0.95 -0.59 -16.77
C LEU A 32 -0.54 -0.90 -16.87
N SER A 33 -1.37 0.07 -17.25
CA SER A 33 -2.84 -0.12 -17.36
C SER A 33 -3.24 -1.21 -18.36
N SER A 34 -2.39 -1.50 -19.34
CA SER A 34 -2.61 -2.59 -20.31
C SER A 34 -2.16 -3.97 -19.81
N LYS A 35 -1.48 -4.04 -18.67
CA LYS A 35 -0.86 -5.26 -18.12
C LYS A 35 -1.49 -5.73 -16.81
N VAL A 36 -2.30 -4.88 -16.16
CA VAL A 36 -3.00 -5.18 -14.91
C VAL A 36 -4.52 -5.21 -15.12
N THR A 37 -5.21 -5.95 -14.27
CA THR A 37 -6.64 -5.71 -14.05
C THR A 37 -6.79 -4.45 -13.19
N VAL A 38 -7.61 -3.49 -13.62
CA VAL A 38 -7.87 -2.26 -12.84
C VAL A 38 -9.26 -2.36 -12.21
N LYS A 39 -9.32 -2.30 -10.88
CA LYS A 39 -10.57 -2.13 -10.12
C LYS A 39 -10.58 -0.74 -9.51
N THR A 40 -11.62 0.03 -9.80
CA THR A 40 -11.76 1.39 -9.30
C THR A 40 -12.58 1.41 -8.01
N GLY A 41 -12.07 2.02 -6.95
CA GLY A 41 -12.79 2.17 -5.68
C GLY A 41 -11.98 2.87 -4.59
N ASP A 42 -12.58 3.01 -3.41
CA ASP A 42 -11.93 3.54 -2.21
C ASP A 42 -11.73 2.41 -1.19
N VAL A 43 -10.57 2.39 -0.53
CA VAL A 43 -10.25 1.37 0.49
C VAL A 43 -11.09 1.50 1.76
N LEU A 44 -11.73 2.67 1.95
CA LEU A 44 -12.69 2.88 3.02
C LEU A 44 -14.08 2.29 2.71
N ASP A 45 -14.32 1.83 1.47
CA ASP A 45 -15.53 1.10 1.10
C ASP A 45 -15.26 -0.41 1.21
N SER A 46 -15.78 -1.03 2.28
CA SER A 46 -15.56 -2.46 2.55
C SER A 46 -16.05 -3.34 1.41
N LYS A 47 -17.15 -2.99 0.75
CA LYS A 47 -17.70 -3.79 -0.35
C LYS A 47 -16.78 -3.73 -1.57
N ALA A 48 -16.27 -2.54 -1.88
CA ALA A 48 -15.31 -2.38 -2.97
C ALA A 48 -13.99 -3.13 -2.69
N VAL A 49 -13.56 -3.16 -1.43
CA VAL A 49 -12.40 -3.97 -1.00
C VAL A 49 -12.68 -5.46 -1.13
N ASP A 50 -13.82 -5.95 -0.64
CA ASP A 50 -14.22 -7.37 -0.75
C ASP A 50 -14.23 -7.83 -2.21
N GLU A 51 -14.86 -7.04 -3.09
CA GLU A 51 -14.86 -7.30 -4.53
C GLU A 51 -13.44 -7.26 -5.12
N ALA A 52 -12.55 -6.40 -4.61
CA ALA A 52 -11.18 -6.30 -5.09
C ALA A 52 -10.31 -7.49 -4.71
N VAL A 53 -10.43 -7.99 -3.48
CA VAL A 53 -9.63 -9.10 -2.94
C VAL A 53 -10.14 -10.48 -3.33
N GLN A 54 -11.38 -10.56 -3.81
CA GLN A 54 -11.97 -11.83 -4.23
C GLN A 54 -11.08 -12.54 -5.27
N ASP A 55 -10.89 -13.85 -5.05
CA ASP A 55 -10.13 -14.76 -5.91
C ASP A 55 -8.63 -14.40 -6.09
N GLN A 56 -8.06 -13.57 -5.20
CA GLN A 56 -6.62 -13.28 -5.19
C GLN A 56 -5.85 -14.27 -4.29
N ASP A 57 -4.69 -14.73 -4.74
CA ASP A 57 -3.80 -15.61 -3.95
C ASP A 57 -3.11 -14.87 -2.80
N ALA A 58 -2.87 -13.57 -2.96
CA ALA A 58 -2.21 -12.72 -1.97
C ALA A 58 -2.61 -11.25 -2.14
N VAL A 59 -2.47 -10.46 -1.07
CA VAL A 59 -2.72 -9.01 -1.08
C VAL A 59 -1.46 -8.28 -0.64
N VAL A 60 -1.05 -7.27 -1.42
CA VAL A 60 0.07 -6.38 -1.07
C VAL A 60 -0.49 -5.00 -0.72
N ILE A 61 -0.25 -4.55 0.52
CA ILE A 61 -0.75 -3.28 1.01
C ILE A 61 0.38 -2.25 1.05
N LEU A 62 0.29 -1.25 0.17
CA LEU A 62 1.20 -0.09 0.10
C LEU A 62 0.41 1.21 0.29
N LEU A 63 -0.53 1.21 1.23
CA LEU A 63 -1.33 2.39 1.55
C LEU A 63 -0.48 3.43 2.27
N GLY A 64 -0.75 4.69 1.97
CA GLY A 64 -0.10 5.82 2.61
C GLY A 64 -0.80 7.13 2.28
N THR A 65 -0.49 8.16 3.05
CA THR A 65 -1.09 9.50 2.98
C THR A 65 -0.34 10.45 2.02
N ARG A 66 0.51 9.89 1.14
CA ARG A 66 1.37 10.61 0.17
C ARG A 66 2.35 11.56 0.86
N ASN A 67 2.10 12.87 0.79
CA ASN A 67 3.02 13.93 1.24
C ASN A 67 2.92 14.21 2.75
N ASP A 68 2.11 13.44 3.48
CA ASP A 68 2.15 13.46 4.93
C ASP A 68 3.27 12.52 5.38
N LEU A 69 4.45 13.11 5.56
CA LEU A 69 5.74 12.41 5.59
C LEU A 69 5.81 11.37 6.72
N THR A 70 6.13 10.13 6.34
CA THR A 70 6.33 8.98 7.20
C THR A 70 7.63 9.05 8.01
N PHE A 71 7.52 8.86 9.32
CA PHE A 71 8.59 8.30 10.15
C PHE A 71 8.18 6.89 10.53
N ASN A 72 8.88 5.89 9.98
CA ASN A 72 8.65 4.48 10.28
C ASN A 72 8.81 4.22 11.77
N PHE A 73 7.85 3.48 12.36
CA PHE A 73 7.92 2.75 13.64
C PHE A 73 9.19 2.96 14.46
N ARG A 74 9.39 4.20 14.89
CA ARG A 74 10.44 4.59 15.81
C ARG A 74 9.79 4.69 17.18
N GLU A 75 10.59 4.57 18.21
CA GLU A 75 10.13 4.92 19.55
C GLU A 75 9.44 6.30 19.49
N LYS A 76 8.26 6.44 20.10
CA LYS A 76 7.43 7.67 20.03
C LYS A 76 8.21 8.93 20.39
N SER A 77 9.21 8.79 21.26
CA SER A 77 10.17 9.83 21.67
C SER A 77 11.11 10.32 20.55
N ALA A 78 11.33 9.51 19.51
CA ALA A 78 12.21 9.78 18.37
C ALA A 78 11.48 10.31 17.13
N VAL A 79 10.16 10.57 17.23
CA VAL A 79 9.32 11.06 16.14
C VAL A 79 8.76 12.45 16.51
N PRO A 80 8.88 13.46 15.62
CA PRO A 80 8.23 14.75 15.84
C PRO A 80 6.71 14.61 16.01
N GLU A 81 6.12 15.30 16.98
CA GLU A 81 4.70 15.17 17.37
C GLU A 81 3.71 15.29 16.20
N ARG A 82 4.03 16.12 15.20
CA ARG A 82 3.21 16.28 13.99
C ARG A 82 2.96 14.98 13.23
N PHE A 83 3.77 13.94 13.44
CA PHE A 83 3.66 12.64 12.77
C PHE A 83 3.00 11.55 13.63
N TYR A 84 2.63 11.85 14.89
CA TYR A 84 1.95 10.89 15.75
C TYR A 84 0.67 10.30 15.14
N PRO A 85 -0.20 11.07 14.47
CA PRO A 85 -1.40 10.50 13.86
C PRO A 85 -1.09 9.41 12.84
N ILE A 86 -0.03 9.59 12.05
CA ILE A 86 0.41 8.66 11.00
C ILE A 86 1.04 7.42 11.63
N LEU A 87 1.91 7.61 12.63
CA LEU A 87 2.52 6.50 13.35
C LEU A 87 1.45 5.63 14.04
N GLU A 88 0.52 6.28 14.74
CA GLU A 88 -0.60 5.60 15.41
C GLU A 88 -1.50 4.89 14.40
N ASP A 89 -1.65 5.39 13.17
CA ASP A 89 -2.39 4.70 12.11
C ASP A 89 -1.68 3.45 11.58
N HIS A 90 -0.37 3.51 11.37
CA HIS A 90 0.42 2.33 11.00
C HIS A 90 0.45 1.28 12.13
N GLU A 91 0.53 1.72 13.39
CA GLU A 91 0.39 0.83 14.55
C GLU A 91 -0.98 0.15 14.55
N ARG A 92 -2.07 0.90 14.37
CA ARG A 92 -3.42 0.31 14.24
C ARG A 92 -3.51 -0.69 13.10
N MET A 93 -2.97 -0.35 11.92
CA MET A 93 -2.95 -1.26 10.77
C MET A 93 -2.21 -2.56 11.07
N LEU A 94 -1.05 -2.47 11.73
CA LEU A 94 -0.27 -3.64 12.12
C LEU A 94 -0.99 -4.49 13.18
N GLU A 95 -1.63 -3.87 14.16
CA GLU A 95 -2.39 -4.59 15.19
C GLU A 95 -3.60 -5.32 14.59
N VAL A 96 -4.28 -4.76 13.58
CA VAL A 96 -5.34 -5.45 12.84
C VAL A 96 -4.81 -6.72 12.15
N LEU A 97 -3.64 -6.64 11.51
CA LEU A 97 -3.02 -7.80 10.86
C LEU A 97 -2.59 -8.87 11.88
N LYS A 98 -1.97 -8.46 13.00
CA LYS A 98 -1.56 -9.37 14.08
C LYS A 98 -2.74 -10.07 14.75
N ALA A 99 -3.88 -9.39 14.88
CA ALA A 99 -5.09 -9.93 15.48
C ALA A 99 -5.90 -10.81 14.49
N SER A 100 -5.52 -10.84 13.22
CA SER A 100 -6.16 -11.69 12.22
C SER A 100 -5.60 -13.12 12.25
N ASP A 101 -6.39 -14.07 11.73
CA ASP A 101 -5.95 -15.46 11.53
C ASP A 101 -5.23 -15.66 10.18
N LEU A 102 -4.81 -14.58 9.52
CA LEU A 102 -4.18 -14.62 8.19
C LEU A 102 -2.66 -14.83 8.31
N GLU A 103 -2.07 -15.44 7.27
CA GLU A 103 -0.62 -15.39 7.08
C GLU A 103 -0.21 -13.98 6.64
N TRP A 104 0.71 -13.36 7.39
CA TRP A 104 1.16 -11.99 7.09
C TRP A 104 2.67 -11.84 7.26
N VAL A 105 3.23 -10.93 6.45
CA VAL A 105 4.61 -10.46 6.58
C VAL A 105 4.56 -8.94 6.62
N ALA A 106 5.00 -8.35 7.72
CA ALA A 106 5.14 -6.91 7.83
C ALA A 106 6.55 -6.49 7.37
N VAL A 107 6.61 -5.63 6.36
CA VAL A 107 7.86 -5.01 5.91
C VAL A 107 7.90 -3.58 6.43
N LEU A 108 8.87 -3.27 7.29
CA LEU A 108 9.03 -1.96 7.94
C LEU A 108 10.30 -1.28 7.37
N PRO A 109 10.23 -0.69 6.16
CA PRO A 109 11.41 -0.09 5.54
C PRO A 109 11.90 1.11 6.36
N PRO A 110 13.17 1.55 6.22
CA PRO A 110 13.61 2.87 6.66
C PRO A 110 13.02 3.98 5.78
N HIS A 111 13.47 5.23 5.97
CA HIS A 111 13.03 6.34 5.12
C HIS A 111 13.31 6.01 3.64
N ILE A 112 12.26 6.05 2.80
CA ILE A 112 12.34 5.73 1.38
C ILE A 112 12.73 7.01 0.63
N THR A 113 13.87 6.98 -0.06
CA THR A 113 14.38 8.10 -0.86
C THR A 113 14.58 7.68 -2.28
N GLU A 114 14.48 8.63 -3.21
CA GLU A 114 14.74 8.41 -4.65
C GLU A 114 16.21 8.03 -4.96
N SER A 115 17.13 8.17 -4.00
CA SER A 115 18.53 7.77 -4.14
C SER A 115 18.78 6.39 -3.54
N ALA A 116 18.90 5.37 -4.39
CA ALA A 116 19.57 4.10 -4.14
C ALA A 116 20.55 3.82 -5.29
#